data_AF-A0A975J9D2-F1
#
_entry.id   AF-A0A975J9D2-F1
#
_cell.length_a   1.000
_cell.length_b   1.000
_cell.length_c   1.000
_cell.angle_alpha   90.00
_cell.angle_beta   90.00
_cell.angle_gamma   90.00
#
_symmetry.space_group_name_H-M   'P 1'
#
loop_
_entity.id
_entity.type
_entity.pdbx_description
1 polymer ?
#
loop_
_entity_poly.entity_id
_entity_poly.type
_entity_poly.pdbx_seq_one_letter_code
_entity_poly.pdbx_strand_id
1 'polypeptide(L)'
;MNELNSVIEVLKVFLINPWLLSFGGLWVIGYMLKEHTSFNNKLIPWVILVLGLGLGQALIEKSLAGAIIGLLMGYIVIGFYEHIKNSIEFFKG
;
A
#
# COMPACT_ATOMS: atom_id res chain seq x y z
N MET A 1 -19.60 25.99 0.62
CA MET A 1 -20.46 24.84 0.24
C MET A 1 -19.95 24.11 -1.00
N ASN A 2 -19.50 24.83 -2.05
CA ASN A 2 -18.97 24.21 -3.27
C ASN A 2 -17.65 23.43 -3.07
N GLU A 3 -16.76 23.89 -2.19
CA GLU A 3 -15.47 23.22 -1.95
C GLU A 3 -15.58 21.92 -1.15
N LEU A 4 -16.47 21.87 -0.15
CA LEU A 4 -16.70 20.63 0.61
C LEU A 4 -17.28 19.53 -0.31
N ASN A 5 -18.19 19.91 -1.20
CA ASN A 5 -18.79 19.00 -2.15
C ASN A 5 -17.77 18.48 -3.17
N SER A 6 -16.86 19.32 -3.66
CA SER A 6 -15.81 18.87 -4.57
C SER A 6 -14.83 17.91 -3.91
N VAL A 7 -14.44 18.15 -2.65
CA VAL A 7 -13.60 17.21 -1.88
C VAL A 7 -14.31 15.87 -1.68
N ILE A 8 -15.60 15.88 -1.33
CA ILE A 8 -16.39 14.65 -1.17
C ILE A 8 -16.48 13.88 -2.49
N GLU A 9 -16.61 14.57 -3.62
CA GLU A 9 -16.68 13.93 -4.93
C GLU A 9 -15.36 13.24 -5.30
N VAL A 10 -14.23 13.88 -5.03
CA VAL A 10 -12.90 13.26 -5.19
C VAL A 10 -12.75 12.04 -4.29
N LEU A 11 -13.18 12.12 -3.03
CA LEU A 11 -13.13 10.99 -2.10
C LEU A 11 -14.01 9.82 -2.56
N LYS A 12 -15.19 10.10 -3.13
CA LYS A 12 -16.03 9.05 -3.73
C LYS A 12 -15.33 8.35 -4.89
N VAL A 13 -14.65 9.10 -5.77
CA VAL A 13 -13.87 8.50 -6.86
C VAL A 13 -12.78 7.58 -6.30
N PHE A 14 -12.08 8.00 -5.24
CA PHE A 14 -11.07 7.18 -4.57
C PHE A 14 -11.65 5.90 -3.96
N LEU A 15 -12.81 5.98 -3.31
CA LEU A 15 -13.45 4.84 -2.64
C LEU A 15 -14.06 3.84 -3.63
N ILE A 16 -14.54 4.30 -4.78
CA ILE A 16 -15.20 3.45 -5.78
C ILE A 16 -14.17 2.79 -6.70
N ASN A 17 -12.99 3.40 -6.89
CA ASN A 17 -11.93 2.82 -7.70
C ASN A 17 -11.05 1.87 -6.84
N PRO A 18 -11.11 0.54 -7.05
CA PRO A 18 -10.40 -0.42 -6.21
C PRO A 18 -8.89 -0.27 -6.23
N TRP A 19 -8.33 0.26 -7.33
CA TRP A 19 -6.90 0.52 -7.49
C TRP A 19 -6.48 1.71 -6.64
N LEU A 20 -7.21 2.83 -6.71
CA LEU A 20 -6.92 4.01 -5.91
C LEU A 20 -7.12 3.73 -4.42
N LEU A 21 -8.17 2.99 -4.07
CA LEU A 21 -8.45 2.58 -2.70
C LEU A 21 -7.32 1.70 -2.14
N SER A 22 -6.89 0.70 -2.90
CA SER A 22 -5.79 -0.19 -2.49
C SER A 22 -4.48 0.57 -2.37
N PHE A 23 -4.18 1.48 -3.31
CA PHE A 23 -2.96 2.29 -3.27
C PHE A 23 -2.95 3.24 -2.07
N GLY A 24 -4.02 4.03 -1.89
CA GLY A 24 -4.15 4.95 -0.78
C GLY A 24 -4.16 4.23 0.57
N GLY A 25 -4.84 3.08 0.65
CA GLY A 25 -4.86 2.23 1.84
C GLY A 25 -3.47 1.74 2.23
N LEU A 26 -2.71 1.18 1.28
CA LEU A 26 -1.33 0.75 1.53
C LEU A 26 -0.43 1.91 1.97
N TRP A 27 -0.57 3.08 1.33
CA TRP A 27 0.19 4.27 1.70
C TRP A 27 -0.11 4.74 3.12
N VAL A 28 -1.39 4.85 3.48
CA VAL A 28 -1.82 5.24 4.84
C VAL A 28 -1.32 4.23 5.87
N ILE A 29 -1.45 2.93 5.61
CA ILE A 29 -0.95 1.90 6.53
C ILE A 29 0.57 2.01 6.69
N GLY A 30 1.31 2.19 5.60
CA GLY A 30 2.76 2.36 5.64
C GLY A 30 3.18 3.58 6.45
N TYR A 31 2.51 4.72 6.26
CA TYR A 31 2.72 5.94 7.04
C TYR A 31 2.44 5.71 8.52
N MET A 32 1.29 5.10 8.86
CA MET A 32 0.92 4.82 10.25
C MET A 32 1.91 3.89 10.94
N LEU A 33 2.35 2.82 10.26
CA LEU A 33 3.35 1.91 10.80
C LEU A 33 4.69 2.62 11.05
N LYS A 34 5.10 3.50 10.14
CA LYS A 34 6.39 4.19 10.24
C LYS A 34 6.42 5.28 11.30
N GLU A 35 5.38 6.11 11.39
CA GLU A 35 5.40 7.32 12.22
C GLU A 35 4.73 7.13 13.58
N HIS A 36 3.79 6.18 13.70
CA HIS A 36 2.95 6.04 14.88
C HIS A 36 3.12 4.70 15.61
N THR A 37 4.08 3.87 15.20
CA THR A 37 4.38 2.61 15.90
C THR A 37 5.88 2.42 16.11
N SER A 38 6.25 1.72 17.18
CA SER A 38 7.64 1.29 17.41
C SER A 38 8.01 0.03 16.60
N PHE A 39 7.30 -0.21 15.50
CA PHE A 39 7.51 -1.38 14.65
C PHE A 39 8.86 -1.28 13.94
N ASN A 40 9.48 -2.43 13.65
CA ASN A 40 10.77 -2.43 12.98
C ASN A 40 10.61 -1.88 11.55
N ASN A 41 11.21 -0.72 11.29
CA ASN A 41 11.16 -0.05 9.98
C ASN A 41 11.66 -0.94 8.84
N LYS A 42 12.62 -1.86 9.11
CA LYS A 42 13.12 -2.81 8.11
C LYS A 42 12.05 -3.82 7.66
N LEU A 43 11.03 -4.07 8.48
CA LEU A 43 9.94 -5.02 8.20
C LEU A 43 8.71 -4.35 7.56
N ILE A 44 8.56 -3.02 7.66
CA ILE A 44 7.43 -2.29 7.06
C ILE A 44 7.30 -2.60 5.56
N PRO A 45 8.37 -2.59 4.75
CA PRO A 45 8.28 -2.98 3.34
C PRO A 45 7.65 -4.36 3.12
N TRP A 46 7.99 -5.35 3.94
CA TRP A 46 7.44 -6.70 3.83
C TRP A 46 5.96 -6.75 4.20
N VAL A 47 5.57 -6.04 5.26
CA VAL A 47 4.16 -5.91 5.66
C VAL A 47 3.34 -5.29 4.53
N ILE A 48 3.83 -4.21 3.92
CA ILE A 48 3.13 -3.53 2.83
C ILE A 48 3.01 -4.43 1.59
N LEU A 49 4.01 -5.27 1.27
CA LEU A 49 3.88 -6.22 0.16
C LEU A 49 2.86 -7.32 0.43
N VAL A 50 2.84 -7.89 1.63
CA VAL A 50 1.86 -8.92 2.02
C VAL A 50 0.44 -8.35 2.00
N LEU A 51 0.27 -7.13 2.53
CA LEU A 51 -0.99 -6.41 2.46
C LEU A 51 -1.38 -6.08 1.01
N GLY A 52 -0.42 -5.69 0.18
CA GLY A 52 -0.64 -5.40 -1.23
C GLY A 52 -1.16 -6.61 -1.99
N LEU A 53 -0.53 -7.78 -1.79
CA LEU A 53 -1.00 -9.08 -2.28
C LEU A 53 -2.45 -9.35 -1.90
N GLY A 54 -2.76 -9.22 -0.60
CA GLY A 54 -4.10 -9.47 -0.08
C GLY A 54 -5.15 -8.52 -0.65
N LEU A 55 -4.83 -7.22 -0.73
CA LEU A 55 -5.72 -6.20 -1.26
C LEU A 55 -5.92 -6.35 -2.77
N GLY A 56 -4.88 -6.68 -3.53
CA GLY A 56 -4.99 -6.97 -4.95
C GLY A 56 -5.93 -8.14 -5.22
N GLN A 57 -5.80 -9.22 -4.44
CA GLN A 57 -6.69 -10.37 -4.56
C GLN A 57 -8.13 -10.08 -4.10
N ALA A 58 -8.29 -9.25 -3.06
CA ALA A 58 -9.60 -8.96 -2.46
C ALA A 58 -10.41 -7.90 -3.22
N LEU A 59 -9.75 -6.84 -3.68
CA LEU A 59 -10.40 -5.63 -4.23
C LEU A 59 -10.27 -5.50 -5.74
N ILE A 60 -9.18 -5.98 -6.35
CA ILE A 60 -8.96 -5.85 -7.80
C ILE A 60 -9.51 -7.08 -8.52
N GLU A 61 -8.94 -8.26 -8.25
CA GLU A 61 -9.37 -9.49 -8.89
C GLU A 61 -9.02 -10.71 -8.04
N LYS A 62 -9.98 -11.63 -7.84
CA LYS A 62 -9.77 -12.89 -7.09
C LYS A 62 -9.00 -13.94 -7.90
N SER A 63 -7.84 -13.55 -8.43
CA SER A 63 -6.98 -14.40 -9.25
C SER A 63 -5.51 -14.15 -8.93
N LEU A 64 -4.63 -14.97 -9.50
CA LEU A 64 -3.19 -14.74 -9.43
C LEU A 64 -2.81 -13.38 -10.05
N ALA A 65 -3.53 -12.92 -11.07
CA ALA A 65 -3.29 -11.62 -11.70
C ALA A 65 -3.56 -10.47 -10.72
N GLY A 66 -4.68 -10.51 -9.98
CA GLY A 66 -4.98 -9.52 -8.95
C GLY A 66 -3.94 -9.49 -7.83
N ALA A 67 -3.46 -10.68 -7.40
CA ALA A 67 -2.35 -10.78 -6.45
C ALA A 67 -1.07 -10.10 -6.97
N ILE A 68 -0.66 -10.38 -8.22
CA ILE A 68 0.52 -9.76 -8.85
C ILE A 68 0.37 -8.24 -8.91
N ILE A 69 -0.80 -7.75 -9.32
CA ILE A 69 -1.09 -6.32 -9.39
C ILE A 69 -0.94 -5.66 -8.01
N GLY A 70 -1.53 -6.27 -6.99
CA GLY A 70 -1.42 -5.78 -5.61
C GLY A 70 0.02 -5.75 -5.10
N LEU A 71 0.82 -6.74 -5.47
CA LEU A 71 2.25 -6.81 -5.17
C LEU A 71 3.02 -5.65 -5.84
N LEU A 72 2.76 -5.39 -7.13
CA LEU A 72 3.34 -4.26 -7.86
C LEU A 72 2.96 -2.92 -7.24
N MET A 73 1.70 -2.77 -6.80
CA MET A 73 1.27 -1.57 -6.09
C MET A 73 2.01 -1.38 -4.76
N GLY A 74 2.19 -2.44 -3.98
CA GLY A 74 3.02 -2.42 -2.78
C GLY A 74 4.43 -1.91 -3.09
N TYR A 75 5.05 -2.40 -4.17
CA TYR A 75 6.36 -1.92 -4.60
C TYR A 75 6.37 -0.45 -5.01
N ILE A 76 5.33 0.06 -5.65
CA ILE A 76 5.23 1.48 -6.00
C ILE A 76 5.15 2.35 -4.73
N VAL A 77 4.37 1.92 -3.74
CA VAL A 77 4.21 2.66 -2.47
C VAL A 77 5.51 2.69 -1.67
N ILE A 78 6.22 1.57 -1.60
CA ILE A 78 7.47 1.44 -0.83
C ILE A 78 8.66 2.09 -1.59
N GLY A 79 8.68 1.93 -2.91
CA GLY A 79 9.89 2.08 -3.73
C GLY A 79 10.70 0.78 -3.74
N PHE A 80 10.92 0.22 -4.93
CA PHE A 80 11.62 -1.08 -5.10
C PHE A 80 13.03 -1.10 -4.49
N TYR A 81 13.78 0.00 -4.65
CA TYR A 81 15.11 0.16 -4.06
C TYR A 81 15.09 0.07 -2.53
N GLU A 82 14.10 0.71 -1.91
CA GLU A 82 13.96 0.77 -0.45
C GLU A 82 13.62 -0.62 0.13
N HIS A 83 12.82 -1.41 -0.60
CA HIS A 83 12.55 -2.79 -0.23
C HIS A 83 13.81 -3.66 -0.25
N ILE A 84 14.62 -3.57 -1.31
CA ILE A 84 15.87 -4.33 -1.44
C ILE A 84 16.87 -3.91 -0.35
N LYS A 85 17.08 -2.60 -0.17
CA LYS A 85 18.02 -2.07 0.81
C LYS A 85 17.68 -2.58 2.23
N ASN A 86 16.43 -2.40 2.65
CA ASN A 86 15.98 -2.83 3.98
C ASN A 86 16.05 -4.35 4.16
N SER A 87 15.80 -5.12 3.10
CA SER A 87 15.95 -6.59 3.14
C SER A 87 17.41 -6.99 3.34
N ILE A 88 18.34 -6.40 2.59
CA ILE A 88 19.78 -6.67 2.75
C ILE A 88 20.26 -6.30 4.16
N GLU A 89 19.85 -5.13 4.67
CA GLU A 89 20.18 -4.70 6.03
C GLU A 89 19.54 -5.57 7.11
N PHE A 90 18.38 -6.18 6.85
CA PHE A 90 17.75 -7.12 7.77
C PHE A 90 18.50 -8.45 7.82
N PHE A 91 18.91 -8.99 6.67
CA PHE A 91 19.64 -10.27 6.60
C PHE A 91 21.10 -10.16 7.05
N LYS A 92 21.70 -8.97 7.03
CA LYS A 92 23.08 -8.73 7.48
C LYS A 92 23.23 -8.47 8.98
N GLY A 93 22.12 -8.22 9.72
CA GLY A 93 22.12 -7.82 11.12
C GLY A 93 22.23 -6.32 11.29
#